data_AF-A0A9E3H363-F1
#
_entry.id   AF-A0A9E3H363-F1
#
_cell.length_a   1.000
_cell.length_b   1.000
_cell.length_c   1.000
_cell.angle_alpha   90.00
_cell.angle_beta   90.00
_cell.angle_gamma   90.00
#
_symmetry.space_group_name_H-M   'P 1'
#
loop_
_entity.id
_entity.type
_entity.pdbx_description
1 polymer ?
#
loop_
_entity_poly.entity_id
_entity_poly.type
_entity_poly.pdbx_seq_one_letter_code
_entity_poly.pdbx_strand_id
1 'polypeptide(L)' 'MSIENRVEATAKNIEGKVQEVVGEVTGNPQEKAEGQAKQTEAQLRHTVENIKDDVKKSLDQ' A
#
# COMPACT_ATOMS: atom_id res chain seq x y z
N MET A 1 -36.28 -12.03 -22.95
CA MET A 1 -35.20 -11.15 -22.45
C MET A 1 -34.36 -10.71 -23.64
N SER A 2 -34.34 -9.41 -23.94
CA SER A 2 -33.69 -8.85 -25.13
C SER A 2 -32.16 -8.90 -25.05
N ILE A 3 -31.50 -8.95 -26.20
CA ILE A 3 -30.03 -9.04 -26.34
C ILE A 3 -29.33 -7.90 -25.61
N GLU A 4 -29.91 -6.69 -25.64
CA GLU A 4 -29.39 -5.52 -24.91
C GLU A 4 -29.24 -5.76 -23.40
N ASN A 5 -30.18 -6.47 -22.76
CA ASN A 5 -30.07 -6.80 -21.33
C ASN A 5 -28.91 -7.76 -21.06
N ARG A 6 -28.59 -8.66 -21.99
CA ARG A 6 -27.44 -9.57 -21.85
C ARG A 6 -26.12 -8.83 -22.02
N VAL A 7 -26.06 -7.87 -22.95
CA VAL A 7 -24.87 -7.04 -23.17
C VAL A 7 -24.62 -6.16 -21.95
N GLU A 8 -25.66 -5.50 -21.42
CA GLU A 8 -25.53 -4.66 -20.22
C GLU A 8 -25.12 -5.48 -18.99
N ALA A 9 -25.71 -6.65 -18.79
CA ALA A 9 -25.33 -7.53 -17.68
C ALA A 9 -23.87 -8.02 -17.81
N THR A 10 -23.40 -8.27 -19.03
CA THR A 10 -22.01 -8.68 -19.28
C THR A 10 -21.06 -7.52 -19.01
N ALA A 11 -21.39 -6.31 -19.46
CA ALA A 11 -20.59 -5.10 -19.20
C ALA A 11 -20.49 -4.82 -17.69
N LYS A 12 -21.61 -4.86 -16.96
CA LYS A 12 -21.65 -4.69 -15.50
C LYS A 12 -20.86 -5.76 -14.75
N ASN A 13 -20.87 -7.01 -15.21
CA ASN A 13 -20.06 -8.08 -14.62
C ASN A 13 -18.55 -7.86 -14.83
N ILE A 14 -18.15 -7.35 -16.00
CA ILE A 14 -16.73 -7.04 -16.27
C ILE A 14 -16.29 -5.85 -15.42
N GLU A 15 -17.09 -4.79 -15.37
CA GLU A 15 -16.82 -3.62 -14.52
C GLU A 15 -16.75 -4.00 -13.04
N GLY A 16 -17.68 -4.82 -12.56
CA GLY A 16 -17.67 -5.34 -11.19
C GLY A 16 -16.42 -6.16 -10.89
N LYS A 17 -15.98 -7.05 -11.79
CA LYS A 17 -14.72 -7.80 -11.64
C LYS A 17 -13.50 -6.89 -11.62
N VAL A 18 -13.48 -5.84 -12.43
CA VAL A 18 -12.39 -4.86 -12.42
C VAL A 18 -12.37 -4.11 -11.09
N GLN A 19 -13.53 -3.69 -10.57
CA GLN A 19 -13.62 -3.04 -9.26
C GLN A 19 -13.27 -3.97 -8.11
N GLU A 20 -13.63 -5.25 -8.19
CA GLU A 20 -13.25 -6.28 -7.21
C GLU A 20 -11.74 -6.50 -7.20
N VAL A 21 -11.13 -6.74 -8.37
CA VAL A 21 -9.68 -6.91 -8.49
C VAL A 21 -8.93 -5.66 -8.04
N VAL A 22 -9.40 -4.48 -8.43
CA VAL A 22 -8.83 -3.23 -7.94
C VAL A 22 -9.00 -3.18 -6.42
N GLY A 23 -10.19 -3.36 -5.86
CA GLY A 23 -10.42 -3.34 -4.42
C GLY A 23 -9.54 -4.32 -3.63
N GLU A 24 -9.44 -5.57 -4.06
CA GLU A 24 -8.64 -6.63 -3.43
C GLU A 24 -7.13 -6.38 -3.53
N VAL A 25 -6.64 -6.01 -4.72
CA VAL A 25 -5.21 -5.71 -4.93
C VAL A 25 -4.80 -4.44 -4.20
N THR A 26 -5.73 -3.48 -4.16
CA THR A 26 -5.43 -2.12 -3.82
C THR A 26 -5.50 -1.87 -2.33
N GLY A 27 -6.51 -2.40 -1.60
CA GLY A 27 -6.70 -2.08 -0.18
C GLY A 27 -6.40 -0.59 0.09
N ASN A 28 -7.02 0.30 -0.69
CA ASN A 28 -6.60 1.69 -0.98
C ASN A 28 -5.11 1.86 -1.38
N PRO A 29 -4.81 2.28 -2.63
CA PRO A 29 -3.43 2.28 -3.12
C PRO A 29 -2.62 3.35 -2.41
N GLN A 30 -3.33 4.40 -2.00
CA GLN A 30 -2.85 5.48 -1.16
C GLN A 30 -2.42 4.97 0.22
N GLU A 31 -3.22 4.13 0.89
CA GLU A 31 -2.87 3.60 2.21
C GLU A 31 -1.65 2.67 2.16
N LYS A 32 -1.53 1.86 1.10
CA LYS A 32 -0.34 1.02 0.87
C LYS A 32 0.92 1.86 0.63
N ALA A 33 0.83 2.88 -0.21
CA ALA A 33 1.94 3.79 -0.49
C ALA A 33 2.37 4.58 0.76
N GLU A 34 1.40 5.12 1.50
CA GLU A 34 1.64 5.81 2.78
C GLU A 34 2.26 4.86 3.82
N GLY A 35 1.80 3.61 3.89
CA GLY A 35 2.37 2.59 4.76
C GLY A 35 3.83 2.28 4.44
N GLN A 36 4.17 2.10 3.16
CA GLN A 36 5.55 1.85 2.73
C GLN A 36 6.47 3.06 2.98
N ALA A 37 5.98 4.28 2.74
CA ALA A 37 6.72 5.49 3.05
C ALA A 37 7.02 5.61 4.55
N LYS A 38 6.00 5.38 5.42
CA LYS A 38 6.17 5.37 6.88
C LYS A 38 7.16 4.32 7.36
N GLN A 39 7.12 3.10 6.80
CA GLN A 39 8.07 2.04 7.12
C GLN A 39 9.52 2.41 6.73
N THR A 40 9.69 3.05 5.58
CA THR A 40 11.01 3.49 5.10
C THR A 40 11.56 4.58 6.01
N GLU A 41 10.74 5.58 6.35
CA GLU A 41 11.12 6.64 7.26
C GLU A 41 11.50 6.09 8.65
N ALA A 42 10.73 5.13 9.18
CA ALA A 42 11.02 4.48 10.45
C ALA A 42 12.38 3.76 10.44
N GLN A 43 12.70 3.01 9.38
CA GLN A 43 13.98 2.33 9.26
C GLN A 43 15.16 3.30 9.21
N LEU A 44 15.02 4.41 8.47
CA LEU A 44 16.05 5.45 8.41
C LEU A 44 16.27 6.10 9.78
N ARG A 45 15.19 6.45 10.49
CA ARG A 45 15.28 7.00 11.86
C ARG A 45 15.98 6.03 12.80
N HIS A 46 15.58 4.77 12.84
CA HIS A 46 16.22 3.75 13.67
C HIS A 46 17.72 3.59 13.37
N THR A 47 18.11 3.64 12.10
CA THR A 47 19.52 3.52 11.71
C THR A 47 20.33 4.71 12.24
N VAL A 48 19.81 5.93 12.07
CA VAL A 48 20.45 7.15 12.58
C VAL A 48 20.52 7.15 14.11
N GLU A 49 19.46 6.71 14.79
CA GLU A 49 19.45 6.60 16.25
C GLU A 49 20.46 5.57 16.75
N ASN A 50 20.55 4.39 16.14
CA ASN A 50 21.55 3.38 16.50
C ASN A 50 22.97 3.91 16.36
N ILE A 51 23.30 4.59 15.25
CA ILE A 51 24.63 5.18 15.04
C ILE A 51 24.92 6.24 16.12
N LYS A 52 23.95 7.10 16.44
CA LYS A 52 24.11 8.10 17.49
C LYS A 52 24.35 7.45 18.85
N ASP A 53 23.63 6.38 19.16
CA ASP A 53 23.75 5.65 20.42
C ASP A 53 25.14 4.99 20.54
N ASP A 54 25.61 4.32 19.48
CA ASP A 54 26.96 3.72 19.41
C ASP A 54 28.07 4.75 19.58
N VAL A 55 27.96 5.91 18.91
CA VAL A 55 28.92 7.02 19.06
C VAL A 55 28.90 7.56 20.48
N LYS A 56 27.72 7.80 21.05
CA LYS A 56 27.60 8.29 22.42
C LYS A 56 28.21 7.31 23.42
N LYS A 57 27.95 6.02 23.27
CA LYS A 57 28.51 4.96 24.10
C LYS A 57 30.03 4.89 24.00
N SER A 58 30.58 5.13 22.81
CA SER A 58 32.03 5.15 22.59
C SER A 58 32.72 6.39 23.16
N LEU A 59 32.01 7.53 23.26
CA LEU A 59 32.54 8.75 23.89
C LEU A 59 32.37 8.78 25.42
N ASP A 60 31.41 8.04 25.98
CA ASP A 60 31.16 7.96 27.42
C ASP A 60 32.05 6.92 28.14
N GLN A 61 32.73 6.04 27.37
CA GLN A 61 33.79 5.14 27.84
C GLN A 61 35.13 5.86 28.02
#